data_AF-A0A379SWG6-F1
#
_entry.id   AF-A0A379SWG6-F1
#
_cell.length_a   1.000
_cell.length_b   1.000
_cell.length_c   1.000
_cell.angle_alpha   90.00
_cell.angle_beta   90.00
_cell.angle_gamma   90.00
#
_symmetry.space_group_name_H-M   'P 1'
#
loop_
_entity.id
_entity.type
_entity.pdbx_description
1 polymer ?
#
loop_
_entity_poly.entity_id
_entity_poly.type
_entity_poly.pdbx_seq_one_letter_code
_entity_poly.pdbx_strand_id
1 'polypeptide(L)'
;MSAHREENVDSPKQLVKLAKILNTIAEKYNLPVIVSTHPRTRNRINEQGIEFHPNINLLKPLGFHDYNHLQKNSRAVLSDSGTITEESSIMNFPAVNIREAHERPEGFEEASVMMVGLECERVLQALEILATQPRGATRLLRQVSDYSMPNVSDKVVRIVHSYIDYVKRVVWKEY
;
A
#
# COMPACT_ATOMS: atom_id res chain seq x y z
N MET A 1 1.72 0.11 8.55
CA MET A 1 2.68 0.06 7.42
C MET A 1 2.80 -1.36 6.91
N SER A 2 2.87 -1.52 5.59
CA SER A 2 3.32 -2.76 4.95
C SER A 2 4.45 -2.45 3.98
N ALA A 3 5.58 -3.15 4.18
CA ALA A 3 6.75 -3.13 3.32
C ALA A 3 7.09 -4.57 2.93
N HIS A 4 6.59 -5.01 1.77
CA HIS A 4 6.69 -6.41 1.33
C HIS A 4 7.76 -6.64 0.27
N ARG A 5 8.24 -5.61 -0.42
CA ARG A 5 9.13 -5.82 -1.56
C ARG A 5 10.59 -5.94 -1.15
N GLU A 6 11.28 -6.85 -1.84
CA GLU A 6 12.71 -7.09 -1.68
C GLU A 6 13.50 -5.81 -1.88
N GLU A 7 13.11 -4.91 -2.79
CA GLU A 7 13.82 -3.64 -3.01
C GLU A 7 13.97 -2.80 -1.72
N ASN A 8 12.86 -2.57 -0.99
CA ASN A 8 12.83 -1.79 0.25
C ASN A 8 13.42 -2.51 1.48
N VAL A 9 13.37 -3.84 1.48
CA VAL A 9 13.75 -4.68 2.63
C VAL A 9 15.16 -5.26 2.48
N ASP A 10 15.68 -5.39 1.26
CA ASP A 10 16.99 -5.97 0.93
C ASP A 10 18.10 -4.95 0.82
N SER A 11 17.77 -3.68 0.57
CA SER A 11 18.75 -2.60 0.62
C SER A 11 18.94 -2.09 2.06
N PRO A 12 20.12 -2.29 2.70
CA PRO A 12 20.39 -1.77 4.04
C PRO A 12 20.16 -0.26 4.14
N LYS A 13 20.48 0.48 3.07
CA LYS A 13 20.28 1.93 3.00
C LYS A 13 18.80 2.31 3.07
N GLN A 14 17.93 1.58 2.37
CA GLN A 14 16.50 1.86 2.38
C GLN A 14 15.85 1.45 3.70
N LEU A 15 16.30 0.35 4.31
CA LEU A 15 15.83 -0.06 5.64
C LEU A 15 16.16 0.98 6.72
N VAL A 16 17.36 1.56 6.70
CA VAL A 16 17.76 2.64 7.61
C VAL A 16 16.93 3.90 7.37
N LYS A 17 16.70 4.30 6.10
CA LYS A 17 15.82 5.43 5.77
C LYS A 17 14.41 5.21 6.30
N LEU A 18 13.85 4.03 6.07
CA LEU A 18 12.52 3.64 6.54
C LEU A 18 12.44 3.69 8.06
N ALA A 19 13.42 3.14 8.76
CA ALA A 19 13.46 3.20 10.22
C ALA A 19 13.53 4.63 10.75
N LYS A 20 14.34 5.48 10.13
CA LYS A 20 14.40 6.92 10.45
C LYS A 20 13.03 7.58 10.29
N ILE A 21 12.33 7.33 9.17
CA ILE A 21 10.98 7.85 8.93
C ILE A 21 10.02 7.42 10.04
N LEU A 22 10.00 6.12 10.37
CA LEU A 22 9.09 5.59 11.38
C LEU A 22 9.37 6.17 12.77
N ASN A 23 10.65 6.28 13.15
CA ASN A 23 11.06 6.90 14.42
C ASN A 23 10.64 8.36 14.47
N THR A 24 10.88 9.14 13.41
CA THR A 24 10.45 10.54 13.34
C THR A 24 8.93 10.70 13.41
N ILE A 25 8.16 9.82 12.75
CA ILE A 25 6.69 9.85 12.85
C ILE A 25 6.23 9.52 14.28
N ALA A 26 6.80 8.46 14.88
CA ALA A 26 6.45 8.03 16.22
C ALA A 26 6.74 9.10 17.28
N GLU A 27 7.88 9.79 17.14
CA GLU A 27 8.28 10.90 18.00
C GLU A 27 7.38 12.14 17.79
N LYS A 28 7.20 12.58 16.54
CA LYS A 28 6.44 13.80 16.22
C LYS A 28 4.97 13.72 16.63
N TYR A 29 4.32 12.58 16.35
CA TYR A 29 2.88 12.44 16.58
C TYR A 29 2.54 11.77 17.92
N ASN A 30 3.52 11.14 18.59
CA ASN A 30 3.33 10.37 19.82
C ASN A 30 2.13 9.39 19.73
N LEU A 31 2.00 8.72 18.58
CA LEU A 31 0.95 7.73 18.32
C LEU A 31 1.57 6.34 18.06
N PRO A 32 0.82 5.25 18.30
CA PRO A 32 1.26 3.92 17.93
C PRO A 32 1.51 3.80 16.42
N VAL A 33 2.69 3.32 16.06
CA VAL A 33 3.07 3.02 14.67
C VAL A 33 3.11 1.50 14.50
N ILE A 34 2.12 0.97 13.80
CA ILE A 34 2.00 -0.48 13.59
C ILE A 34 2.68 -0.86 12.27
N VAL A 35 3.63 -1.78 12.36
CA VAL A 35 4.38 -2.29 11.21
C VAL A 35 4.15 -3.79 11.09
N SER A 36 3.44 -4.21 10.06
CA SER A 36 3.32 -5.63 9.70
C SER A 36 4.62 -6.02 8.98
N THR A 37 5.48 -6.79 9.65
CA THR A 37 6.79 -7.19 9.11
C THR A 37 6.87 -8.68 8.88
N HIS A 38 7.44 -9.08 7.74
CA HIS A 38 7.80 -10.48 7.50
C HIS A 38 8.99 -10.87 8.42
N PRO A 39 9.10 -12.14 8.87
CA PRO A 39 10.22 -12.60 9.69
C PRO A 39 11.60 -12.24 9.12
N ARG A 40 11.75 -12.31 7.78
CA ARG A 40 12.98 -11.90 7.07
C ARG A 40 13.37 -10.43 7.34
N THR A 41 12.42 -9.50 7.24
CA THR A 41 12.63 -8.07 7.53
C THR A 41 13.03 -7.84 8.97
N ARG A 42 12.36 -8.54 9.90
CA ARG A 42 12.66 -8.45 11.34
C ARG A 42 14.08 -8.90 11.66
N ASN A 43 14.55 -10.00 11.05
CA ASN A 43 15.91 -10.47 11.25
C ASN A 43 16.94 -9.44 10.76
N ARG A 44 16.72 -8.81 9.59
CA ARG A 44 17.61 -7.77 9.08
C ARG A 44 17.64 -6.50 9.94
N ILE A 45 16.49 -6.10 10.49
CA ILE A 45 16.43 -5.00 11.45
C ILE A 45 17.34 -5.30 12.65
N ASN A 46 17.25 -6.52 13.18
CA ASN A 46 18.09 -6.95 14.31
C ASN A 46 19.58 -7.03 13.92
N GLU A 47 19.91 -7.56 12.74
CA GLU A 47 21.28 -7.66 12.23
C GLU A 47 21.94 -6.28 12.03
N GLN A 48 21.15 -5.27 11.64
CA GLN A 48 21.64 -3.91 11.44
C GLN A 48 21.67 -3.07 12.72
N GLY A 49 21.22 -3.62 13.86
CA GLY A 49 21.17 -2.88 15.14
C GLY A 49 20.24 -1.67 15.09
N ILE A 50 19.17 -1.72 14.29
CA ILE A 50 18.22 -0.63 14.17
C ILE A 50 17.34 -0.58 15.41
N GLU A 51 17.41 0.52 16.15
CA GLU A 51 16.53 0.79 17.28
C GLU A 51 15.27 1.54 16.86
N PHE A 52 14.12 1.07 17.35
CA PHE A 52 12.83 1.68 17.12
C PHE A 52 12.32 2.40 18.35
N HIS A 53 11.63 3.52 18.13
CA HIS A 53 10.90 4.24 19.15
C HIS A 53 9.89 3.32 19.86
N PRO A 54 9.67 3.45 21.18
CA PRO A 54 8.78 2.56 21.95
C PRO A 54 7.33 2.44 21.43
N ASN A 55 6.85 3.48 20.73
CA ASN A 55 5.52 3.47 20.11
C ASN A 55 5.43 2.62 18.81
N ILE A 56 6.56 2.13 18.29
CA ILE A 56 6.61 1.31 17.07
C ILE A 56 6.43 -0.16 17.45
N ASN A 57 5.37 -0.77 16.93
CA ASN A 57 5.03 -2.16 17.17
C ASN A 57 5.24 -2.99 15.91
N LEU A 58 6.22 -3.89 15.96
CA LEU A 58 6.47 -4.86 14.90
C LEU A 58 5.57 -6.09 15.09
N LEU A 59 4.51 -6.18 14.29
CA LEU A 59 3.58 -7.32 14.32
C LEU A 59 3.99 -8.40 13.32
N LYS A 60 3.50 -9.62 13.57
CA LYS A 60 3.51 -10.70 12.57
C LYS A 60 2.55 -10.34 11.42
N PRO A 61 2.71 -10.93 10.22
CA PRO A 61 1.76 -10.72 9.13
C PRO A 61 0.31 -10.99 9.58
N LEU A 62 -0.58 -10.05 9.28
CA LEU A 62 -2.00 -10.10 9.63
C LEU A 62 -2.80 -10.84 8.56
N GLY A 63 -3.93 -11.45 8.96
CA GLY A 63 -4.92 -11.97 8.01
C GLY A 63 -5.59 -10.85 7.21
N PHE A 64 -6.18 -11.19 6.06
CA PHE A 64 -6.78 -10.21 5.15
C PHE A 64 -7.80 -9.26 5.82
N HIS A 65 -8.75 -9.81 6.58
CA HIS A 65 -9.76 -9.01 7.26
C HIS A 65 -9.18 -8.10 8.34
N ASP A 66 -8.26 -8.62 9.15
CA ASP A 66 -7.59 -7.85 10.21
C ASP A 66 -6.74 -6.73 9.62
N TYR A 67 -6.03 -7.02 8.51
CA TYR A 67 -5.23 -6.03 7.81
C TYR A 67 -6.10 -4.91 7.23
N ASN A 68 -7.21 -5.24 6.56
CA ASN A 68 -8.15 -4.24 6.05
C ASN A 68 -8.79 -3.42 7.18
N HIS A 69 -9.13 -4.06 8.30
CA HIS A 69 -9.65 -3.37 9.47
C HIS A 69 -8.61 -2.39 10.04
N LEU A 70 -7.35 -2.81 10.13
CA LEU A 70 -6.25 -1.95 10.55
C LEU A 70 -6.08 -0.76 9.61
N GLN A 71 -6.08 -0.97 8.29
CA GLN A 71 -5.93 0.09 7.30
C GLN A 71 -7.04 1.14 7.42
N LYS A 72 -8.30 0.70 7.45
CA LYS A 72 -9.48 1.59 7.53
C LYS A 72 -9.49 2.47 8.78
N ASN A 73 -8.96 1.95 9.90
CA ASN A 73 -8.96 2.64 11.19
C ASN A 73 -7.63 3.34 11.52
N SER A 74 -6.61 3.22 10.65
CA SER A 74 -5.32 3.89 10.84
C SER A 74 -5.43 5.38 10.54
N ARG A 75 -4.75 6.24 11.33
CA ARG A 75 -4.66 7.69 11.02
C ARG A 75 -4.05 7.94 9.65
N ALA A 76 -3.07 7.16 9.22
CA ALA A 76 -2.61 7.16 7.85
C ALA A 76 -1.94 5.82 7.57
N VAL A 77 -1.99 5.36 6.32
CA VAL A 77 -1.32 4.13 5.90
C VAL A 77 -0.11 4.49 5.04
N LEU A 78 1.08 4.04 5.46
CA LEU A 78 2.29 4.06 4.65
C LEU A 78 2.47 2.66 4.05
N SER A 79 2.54 2.54 2.72
CA SER A 79 2.75 1.22 2.09
C SER A 79 3.53 1.28 0.79
N ASP A 80 4.30 0.22 0.52
CA ASP A 80 4.91 -0.07 -0.78
C ASP A 80 4.11 -1.08 -1.62
N SER A 81 2.92 -1.49 -1.14
CA SER A 81 2.08 -2.44 -1.86
C SER A 81 1.63 -1.85 -3.20
N GLY A 82 1.65 -2.66 -4.27
CA GLY A 82 1.05 -2.27 -5.54
C GLY A 82 -0.47 -2.07 -5.45
N THR A 83 -1.13 -2.71 -4.47
CA THR A 83 -2.58 -2.62 -4.26
C THR A 83 -3.01 -1.43 -3.40
N ILE A 84 -2.07 -0.69 -2.77
CA ILE A 84 -2.44 0.41 -1.86
C ILE A 84 -3.30 1.48 -2.55
N THR A 85 -3.04 1.72 -3.83
CA THR A 85 -3.78 2.67 -4.66
C THR A 85 -5.23 2.24 -4.82
N GLU A 86 -5.46 0.96 -5.15
CA GLU A 86 -6.79 0.37 -5.30
C GLU A 86 -7.52 0.33 -3.95
N GLU A 87 -6.85 -0.15 -2.90
CA GLU A 87 -7.38 -0.30 -1.55
C GLU A 87 -7.81 1.05 -0.94
N SER A 88 -6.94 2.06 -1.02
CA SER A 88 -7.21 3.42 -0.54
C SER A 88 -8.41 4.03 -1.26
N SER A 89 -8.45 3.88 -2.59
CA SER A 89 -9.53 4.38 -3.43
C SER A 89 -10.88 3.72 -3.09
N ILE A 90 -10.92 2.39 -2.97
CA ILE A 90 -12.14 1.62 -2.69
C ILE A 90 -12.62 1.87 -1.26
N MET A 91 -11.73 1.83 -0.26
CA MET A 91 -12.10 1.88 1.15
C MET A 91 -12.07 3.28 1.76
N ASN A 92 -11.63 4.30 1.01
CA ASN A 92 -11.59 5.71 1.41
C ASN A 92 -10.80 5.96 2.72
N PHE A 93 -9.60 5.37 2.83
CA PHE A 93 -8.69 5.65 3.94
C PHE A 93 -7.49 6.49 3.48
N PRO A 94 -6.91 7.35 4.32
CA PRO A 94 -5.75 8.15 3.92
C PRO A 94 -4.48 7.33 3.81
N ALA A 95 -3.80 7.43 2.67
CA ALA A 95 -2.64 6.62 2.37
C ALA A 95 -1.54 7.41 1.65
N VAL A 96 -0.29 6.99 1.89
CA VAL A 96 0.89 7.39 1.11
C VAL A 96 1.59 6.15 0.57
N ASN A 97 2.05 6.28 -0.67
CA ASN A 97 2.85 5.28 -1.35
C ASN A 97 4.33 5.64 -1.21
N ILE A 98 5.11 4.77 -0.57
CA ILE A 98 6.54 5.01 -0.29
C ILE A 98 7.46 4.54 -1.44
N ARG A 99 6.91 4.19 -2.60
CA ARG A 99 7.67 3.86 -3.81
C ARG A 99 8.16 5.12 -4.54
N GLU A 100 9.20 4.95 -5.34
CA GLU A 100 9.72 6.00 -6.24
C GLU A 100 9.05 5.99 -7.62
N ALA A 101 8.34 4.90 -7.97
CA ALA A 101 7.62 4.75 -9.23
C ALA A 101 6.33 3.95 -9.05
N HIS A 102 5.34 4.19 -9.91
CA HIS A 102 4.03 3.56 -9.87
C HIS A 102 3.53 3.10 -11.24
N GLU A 103 2.65 2.09 -11.22
CA GLU A 103 2.02 1.46 -12.40
C GLU A 103 0.50 1.72 -12.51
N ARG A 104 -0.04 2.60 -11.67
CA ARG A 104 -1.49 2.87 -11.52
C ARG A 104 -1.86 4.33 -11.82
N PRO A 105 -1.70 4.86 -13.06
CA PRO A 105 -1.97 6.26 -13.37
C PRO A 105 -3.38 6.71 -12.97
N GLU A 106 -4.39 5.86 -13.19
CA GLU A 106 -5.79 6.10 -12.87
C GLU A 106 -6.02 6.41 -11.37
N GLY A 107 -5.19 5.84 -10.49
CA GLY A 107 -5.25 6.13 -9.06
C GLY A 107 -4.66 7.48 -8.67
N PHE A 108 -3.69 7.98 -9.44
CA PHE A 108 -3.08 9.30 -9.25
C PHE A 108 -3.88 10.41 -9.91
N GLU A 109 -4.62 10.13 -10.99
CA GLU A 109 -5.59 11.06 -11.58
C GLU A 109 -6.65 11.49 -10.56
N GLU A 110 -7.16 10.53 -9.76
CA GLU A 110 -8.11 10.81 -8.69
C GLU A 110 -7.45 11.09 -7.32
N ALA A 111 -6.11 11.18 -7.30
CA ALA A 111 -5.29 11.44 -6.10
C ALA A 111 -5.59 10.52 -4.91
N SER A 112 -6.00 9.27 -5.17
CA SER A 112 -6.40 8.30 -4.13
C SER A 112 -5.28 7.94 -3.15
N VAL A 113 -4.02 8.14 -3.53
CA VAL A 113 -2.83 7.97 -2.71
C VAL A 113 -1.79 9.01 -3.10
N MET A 114 -0.97 9.47 -2.15
CA MET A 114 0.15 10.37 -2.44
C MET A 114 1.46 9.58 -2.56
N MET A 115 2.19 9.71 -3.67
CA MET A 115 3.53 9.10 -3.81
C MET A 115 4.58 10.00 -3.17
N VAL A 116 5.30 9.47 -2.19
CA VAL A 116 6.22 10.25 -1.35
C VAL A 116 7.64 9.70 -1.32
N GLY A 117 7.85 8.48 -1.84
CA GLY A 117 9.14 7.80 -1.74
C GLY A 117 9.59 7.56 -0.29
N LEU A 118 10.90 7.52 -0.08
CA LEU A 118 11.54 7.32 1.24
C LEU A 118 12.23 8.59 1.76
N GLU A 119 11.67 9.76 1.47
CA GLU A 119 12.18 11.04 1.99
C GLU A 119 11.33 11.55 3.16
N CYS A 120 11.95 11.68 4.34
CA CYS A 120 11.24 11.95 5.60
C CYS A 120 10.42 13.25 5.56
N GLU A 121 11.00 14.33 5.01
CA GLU A 121 10.29 15.60 4.88
C GLU A 121 9.01 15.47 4.05
N ARG A 122 9.09 14.77 2.91
CA ARG A 122 7.94 14.56 2.02
C ARG A 122 6.85 13.72 2.68
N VAL A 123 7.24 12.68 3.42
CA VAL A 123 6.30 11.86 4.20
C VAL A 123 5.57 12.72 5.23
N LEU A 124 6.28 13.56 5.99
CA LEU A 124 5.66 14.41 7.00
C LEU A 124 4.72 15.46 6.40
N GLN A 125 5.08 16.06 5.27
CA GLN A 125 4.20 16.99 4.54
C GLN A 125 2.92 16.31 4.07
N ALA A 126 3.02 15.10 3.50
CA ALA A 126 1.85 14.34 3.06
C ALA A 126 0.96 13.95 4.26
N LEU A 127 1.55 13.53 5.38
CA LEU A 127 0.78 13.21 6.59
C LEU A 127 0.01 14.42 7.14
N GLU A 128 0.53 15.63 7.00
CA GLU A 128 -0.18 16.86 7.38
C GLU A 128 -1.40 17.10 6.48
N ILE A 129 -1.25 16.92 5.17
CA ILE A 129 -2.37 17.02 4.21
C ILE A 129 -3.44 15.97 4.55
N LEU A 130 -3.03 14.71 4.74
CA LEU A 130 -3.93 13.59 5.05
C LEU A 130 -4.61 13.72 6.42
N ALA A 131 -4.07 14.49 7.35
CA ALA A 131 -4.65 14.69 8.68
C ALA A 131 -6.06 15.29 8.63
N THR A 132 -6.36 16.05 7.58
CA THR A 132 -7.65 16.74 7.38
C THR A 132 -8.55 16.05 6.36
N GLN A 133 -8.11 14.94 5.76
CA GLN A 133 -8.90 14.23 4.74
C GLN A 133 -10.15 13.55 5.36
N PRO A 134 -11.36 13.85 4.86
CA PRO A 134 -12.59 13.16 5.24
C PRO A 134 -12.57 11.66 4.89
N ARG A 135 -13.28 10.85 5.66
CA ARG A 135 -13.26 9.37 5.56
C ARG A 135 -14.66 8.78 5.62
N GLY A 136 -14.75 7.50 5.24
CA GLY A 136 -16.01 6.74 5.34
C GLY A 136 -17.05 7.27 4.35
N ALA A 137 -18.26 7.57 4.85
CA ALA A 137 -19.37 8.04 4.03
C ALA A 137 -19.14 9.44 3.45
N THR A 138 -18.34 10.28 4.12
CA THR A 138 -17.97 11.59 3.62
C THR A 138 -16.66 11.47 2.86
N ARG A 139 -16.72 11.64 1.54
CA ARG A 139 -15.60 11.48 0.63
C ARG A 139 -15.28 12.81 -0.04
N LEU A 140 -14.01 13.21 0.01
CA LEU A 140 -13.50 14.41 -0.66
C LEU A 140 -13.06 14.12 -2.11
N LEU A 141 -12.26 13.06 -2.28
CA LEU A 141 -11.67 12.66 -3.56
C LEU A 141 -12.52 11.59 -4.22
N ARG A 142 -12.72 11.64 -5.54
CA ARG A 142 -13.56 10.67 -6.24
C ARG A 142 -12.97 9.26 -6.11
N GLN A 143 -13.85 8.28 -6.07
CA GLN A 143 -13.43 6.89 -6.22
C GLN A 143 -13.07 6.64 -7.68
N VAL A 144 -11.96 5.95 -7.92
CA VAL A 144 -11.54 5.56 -9.27
C VAL A 144 -12.61 4.64 -9.87
N SER A 145 -13.15 5.04 -11.01
CA SER A 145 -14.26 4.34 -11.65
C SER A 145 -13.90 2.90 -12.00
N ASP A 146 -12.69 2.70 -12.49
CA ASP A 146 -12.24 1.41 -13.04
C ASP A 146 -12.05 0.36 -11.96
N TYR A 147 -11.82 0.77 -10.71
CA TYR A 147 -11.74 -0.11 -9.54
C TYR A 147 -13.12 -0.54 -9.03
N SER A 148 -14.20 0.09 -9.52
CA SER A 148 -15.55 -0.01 -8.96
C SER A 148 -16.47 -0.91 -9.79
N MET A 149 -15.91 -1.96 -10.40
CA MET A 149 -16.63 -2.86 -11.31
C MET A 149 -17.22 -4.07 -10.55
N PRO A 150 -18.57 -4.23 -10.48
CA PRO A 150 -19.19 -5.23 -9.58
C PRO A 150 -19.18 -6.68 -10.08
N ASN A 151 -18.83 -6.93 -11.35
CA ASN A 151 -19.03 -8.23 -12.02
C ASN A 151 -17.81 -8.71 -12.82
N VAL A 152 -16.59 -8.44 -12.31
CA VAL A 152 -15.35 -8.83 -12.99
C VAL A 152 -15.26 -10.34 -13.19
N SER A 153 -15.66 -11.15 -12.21
CA SER A 153 -15.67 -12.62 -12.31
C SER A 153 -16.51 -13.12 -13.49
N ASP A 154 -17.74 -12.60 -13.64
CA ASP A 154 -18.64 -12.98 -14.74
C ASP A 154 -18.07 -12.58 -16.11
N LYS A 155 -17.44 -11.40 -16.19
CA LYS A 155 -16.76 -10.93 -17.42
C LYS A 155 -15.63 -11.88 -17.81
N VAL A 156 -14.79 -12.28 -16.84
CA VAL A 156 -13.66 -13.19 -17.10
C VAL A 156 -14.14 -14.55 -17.58
N VAL A 157 -15.17 -15.13 -16.96
CA VAL A 157 -15.76 -16.41 -17.41
C VAL A 157 -16.23 -16.33 -18.87
N ARG A 158 -16.93 -15.24 -19.23
CA ARG A 158 -17.42 -15.02 -20.60
C ARG A 158 -16.27 -14.87 -21.60
N ILE A 159 -15.23 -14.09 -21.26
CA ILE A 159 -14.05 -13.89 -22.11
C ILE A 159 -13.32 -15.21 -22.33
N VAL A 160 -13.03 -15.96 -21.26
CA VAL A 160 -12.35 -17.25 -21.38
C VAL A 160 -13.16 -18.18 -22.28
N HIS A 161 -14.47 -18.32 -22.03
CA HIS A 161 -15.30 -19.20 -22.83
C HIS A 161 -15.38 -18.78 -24.31
N SER A 162 -15.45 -17.48 -24.61
CA SER A 162 -15.58 -17.00 -25.99
C SER A 162 -14.27 -17.06 -26.79
N TYR A 163 -13.11 -17.04 -26.14
CA TYR A 163 -11.81 -16.98 -26.82
C TYR A 163 -11.09 -18.32 -26.95
N ILE A 164 -11.52 -19.40 -26.26
CA ILE A 164 -10.84 -20.71 -26.29
C ILE A 164 -10.62 -21.19 -27.73
N ASP A 165 -11.69 -21.34 -28.52
CA ASP A 165 -11.58 -21.89 -29.88
C ASP A 165 -10.91 -20.91 -30.84
N TYR A 166 -11.07 -19.62 -30.61
CA TYR A 166 -10.36 -18.58 -31.38
C TYR A 166 -8.85 -18.71 -31.18
N VAL A 167 -8.38 -18.84 -29.93
CA VAL A 167 -6.95 -18.99 -29.61
C VAL A 167 -6.40 -20.30 -30.17
N LYS A 168 -7.11 -21.42 -30.00
CA LYS A 168 -6.73 -22.72 -30.59
C LYS A 168 -6.51 -22.62 -32.10
N ARG A 169 -7.45 -22.01 -32.81
CA ARG A 169 -7.36 -21.85 -34.27
C ARG A 169 -6.29 -20.85 -34.71
N VAL A 170 -6.24 -19.67 -34.09
CA VAL A 170 -5.43 -18.54 -34.61
C VAL A 170 -3.98 -18.61 -34.14
N VAL A 171 -3.75 -19.00 -32.88
CA VAL A 171 -2.41 -19.09 -32.28
C VAL A 171 -1.82 -20.48 -32.49
N TRP A 172 -2.56 -21.53 -32.12
CA TRP A 172 -2.04 -22.90 -32.10
C TRP A 172 -2.24 -23.68 -33.41
N LYS A 173 -3.05 -23.16 -34.34
CA LYS A 173 -3.40 -23.79 -35.63
C LYS A 173 -4.02 -25.19 -35.48
N GLU A 174 -4.76 -25.39 -34.39
CA GLU A 174 -5.60 -26.58 -34.18
C GLU A 174 -6.97 -26.34 -34.87
N TYR A 175 -7.32 -27.21 -35.81
CA TYR A 175 -8.56 -27.15 -36.61
C TYR A 175 -9.50 -28.31 -36.27
#